data_AF-X1EQ25-F1
#
_entry.id   AF-X1EQ25-F1
#
_cell.length_a   1.000
_cell.length_b   1.000
_cell.length_c   1.000
_cell.angle_alpha   90.00
_cell.angle_beta   90.00
_cell.angle_gamma   90.00
#
_symmetry.space_group_name_H-M   'P 1'
#
loop_
_entity.id
_entity.type
_entity.pdbx_description
1 polymer ?
#
loop_
_entity_poly.entity_id
_entity_poly.type
_entity_poly.pdbx_seq_one_letter_code
_entity_poly.pdbx_strand_id
1 'polypeptide(L)'
;MSGRNVNEIAAAPYMREFKRTALKFRDRLEPEHKTYAEAGNAEGRRWTPYKRTIRDVQQFLGNHPGSTMREIQGEIGKGHYANPASCRGNLGKALEEWEKDWCRVDRDSKPFKYYIREKEG
;
A
#
# COMPACT_ATOMS: atom_id res chain seq x y z
N MET A 1 -14.16 -49.90 18.90
CA MET A 1 -13.95 -48.46 18.66
C MET A 1 -15.18 -47.92 17.96
N SER A 2 -16.08 -47.26 18.70
CA SER A 2 -17.36 -46.77 18.18
C SER A 2 -17.14 -45.44 17.45
N GLY A 3 -17.29 -45.41 16.13
CA GLY A 3 -17.38 -44.18 15.36
C GLY A 3 -18.61 -43.40 15.82
N ARG A 4 -18.43 -42.16 16.25
CA ARG A 4 -19.57 -41.27 16.52
C ARG A 4 -20.16 -40.89 15.16
N ASN A 5 -21.36 -41.39 14.87
CA ASN A 5 -22.19 -40.83 13.79
C ASN A 5 -22.60 -39.43 14.22
N VAL A 6 -22.05 -38.42 13.55
CA VAL A 6 -22.52 -37.04 13.65
C VAL A 6 -23.75 -36.94 12.77
N ASN A 7 -24.93 -36.86 13.37
CA ASN A 7 -26.14 -36.47 12.65
C ASN A 7 -26.09 -34.96 12.41
N GLU A 8 -25.68 -34.55 11.20
CA GLU A 8 -25.82 -33.17 10.76
C GLU A 8 -27.32 -32.87 10.55
N ILE A 9 -27.90 -32.05 11.43
CA ILE A 9 -29.34 -31.69 11.40
C ILE A 9 -29.64 -30.73 10.23
N ALA A 10 -28.63 -30.02 9.72
CA ALA A 10 -28.63 -29.34 8.43
C ALA A 10 -27.18 -29.01 8.04
N ALA A 11 -26.82 -29.13 6.76
CA ALA A 11 -25.56 -28.59 6.26
C ALA A 11 -25.53 -27.08 6.52
N ALA A 12 -24.45 -26.57 7.12
CA ALA A 12 -24.29 -25.13 7.32
C ALA A 12 -24.51 -24.41 5.98
N PRO A 13 -25.37 -23.37 5.90
CA PRO A 13 -25.64 -22.71 4.64
C PRO A 13 -24.31 -22.20 4.08
N TYR A 14 -24.11 -22.38 2.76
CA TYR A 14 -22.90 -22.02 2.02
C TYR A 14 -22.68 -20.49 1.95
N MET A 15 -22.85 -19.77 3.05
CA MET A 15 -22.76 -18.32 3.09
C MET A 15 -21.30 -17.89 3.06
N ARG A 16 -20.99 -17.00 2.12
CA ARG A 16 -19.63 -16.51 1.84
C ARG A 16 -18.96 -15.95 3.10
N GLU A 17 -19.74 -15.37 4.00
CA GLU A 17 -19.31 -14.75 5.26
C GLU A 17 -18.68 -15.70 6.29
N PHE A 18 -18.99 -17.01 6.25
CA PHE A 18 -18.38 -18.00 7.15
C PHE A 18 -17.10 -18.64 6.57
N LYS A 19 -16.76 -18.32 5.31
CA LYS A 19 -15.51 -18.82 4.72
C LYS A 19 -14.35 -17.96 5.20
N ARG A 20 -13.34 -18.59 5.83
CA ARG A 20 -12.08 -17.95 6.28
C ARG A 20 -11.47 -17.02 5.22
N THR A 21 -11.57 -17.37 3.95
CA THR A 21 -11.07 -16.56 2.82
C THR A 21 -11.84 -15.25 2.64
N ALA A 22 -13.16 -15.24 2.81
CA ALA A 22 -13.97 -14.03 2.69
C ALA A 22 -13.69 -13.06 3.85
N LEU A 23 -13.50 -13.57 5.06
CA LEU A 23 -13.07 -12.79 6.22
C LEU A 23 -11.72 -12.11 5.96
N LYS A 24 -10.74 -12.85 5.42
CA LYS A 24 -9.44 -12.29 5.03
C LYS A 24 -9.53 -11.16 3.99
N PHE A 25 -10.49 -11.22 3.09
CA PHE A 25 -10.70 -10.15 2.12
C PHE A 25 -11.32 -8.92 2.77
N ARG A 26 -12.34 -9.11 3.62
CA ARG A 26 -12.98 -8.02 4.35
C ARG A 26 -11.96 -7.20 5.14
N ASP A 27 -11.03 -7.85 5.82
CA ASP A 27 -10.02 -7.18 6.65
C ASP A 27 -8.96 -6.42 5.82
N ARG A 28 -8.94 -6.58 4.50
CA ARG A 28 -8.03 -5.88 3.56
C ARG A 28 -8.74 -4.81 2.74
N LEU A 29 -10.07 -4.69 2.85
CA LEU A 29 -10.83 -3.69 2.11
C LEU A 29 -10.69 -2.32 2.79
N GLU A 30 -9.93 -1.44 2.17
CA GLU A 30 -9.88 -0.02 2.48
C GLU A 30 -11.00 0.76 1.73
N PRO A 31 -11.53 1.87 2.29
CA PRO A 31 -12.56 2.70 1.65
C PRO A 31 -12.21 3.14 0.23
N GLU A 32 -10.94 3.42 -0.04
CA GLU A 32 -10.40 3.88 -1.32
C GLU A 32 -10.61 2.87 -2.46
N HIS A 33 -10.80 1.58 -2.16
CA HIS A 33 -11.14 0.59 -3.18
C HIS A 33 -12.48 0.89 -3.88
N LYS A 34 -13.37 1.69 -3.27
CA LYS A 34 -14.67 2.06 -3.85
C LYS A 34 -14.57 3.25 -4.80
N THR A 35 -13.61 4.15 -4.59
CA THR A 35 -13.60 5.48 -5.20
C THR A 35 -12.36 5.78 -6.02
N TYR A 36 -11.28 5.01 -5.86
CA TYR A 36 -10.01 5.27 -6.55
C TYR A 36 -10.13 5.20 -8.08
N ALA A 37 -10.98 4.32 -8.60
CA ALA A 37 -11.22 4.18 -10.03
C ALA A 37 -12.69 3.84 -10.28
N GLU A 38 -13.21 4.29 -11.43
CA GLU A 38 -14.56 3.95 -11.88
C GLU A 38 -14.70 2.44 -12.09
N ALA A 39 -15.91 1.92 -11.80
CA ALA A 39 -16.22 0.54 -12.08
C ALA A 39 -16.14 0.26 -13.60
N GLY A 40 -15.47 -0.82 -13.98
CA GLY A 40 -15.31 -1.18 -15.39
C GLY A 40 -14.22 -0.39 -16.13
N ASN A 41 -13.35 0.33 -15.42
CA ASN A 41 -12.21 1.02 -16.02
C ASN A 41 -11.35 0.08 -16.89
N ALA A 42 -11.26 0.38 -18.19
CA ALA A 42 -10.54 -0.42 -19.17
C ALA A 42 -9.00 -0.29 -19.08
N GLU A 43 -8.50 0.71 -18.35
CA GLU A 43 -7.07 0.98 -18.14
C GLU A 43 -6.49 0.17 -16.96
N GLY A 44 -7.30 -0.69 -16.32
CA GLY A 44 -6.86 -1.53 -15.20
C GLY A 44 -6.54 -0.76 -13.92
N ARG A 45 -7.04 0.49 -13.78
CA ARG A 45 -6.83 1.30 -12.58
C ARG A 45 -7.50 0.67 -11.36
N ARG A 46 -6.74 0.54 -10.28
CA ARG A 46 -7.20 0.01 -8.98
C ARG A 46 -6.38 0.57 -7.82
N TRP A 47 -6.99 0.63 -6.64
CA TRP A 47 -6.28 0.93 -5.40
C TRP A 47 -5.38 -0.26 -5.03
N THR A 48 -4.16 0.03 -4.59
CA THR A 48 -3.18 -1.00 -4.20
C THR A 48 -2.42 -0.56 -2.95
N PRO A 49 -1.86 -1.51 -2.17
CA PRO A 49 -1.00 -1.17 -1.04
C PRO A 49 0.22 -0.32 -1.42
N TYR A 50 0.72 -0.48 -2.65
CA TYR A 50 1.77 0.39 -3.21
C TYR A 50 1.29 1.84 -3.30
N LYS A 51 0.12 2.08 -3.90
CA LYS A 51 -0.45 3.43 -4.04
C LYS A 51 -0.72 4.09 -2.70
N ARG A 52 -1.17 3.32 -1.70
CA ARG A 52 -1.25 3.80 -0.33
C ARG A 52 0.11 4.26 0.19
N THR A 53 1.14 3.44 0.02
CA THR A 53 2.51 3.78 0.46
C THR A 53 3.00 5.07 -0.22
N ILE A 54 2.80 5.21 -1.52
CA ILE A 54 3.18 6.41 -2.27
C ILE A 54 2.39 7.64 -1.82
N ARG A 55 1.09 7.50 -1.58
CA ARG A 55 0.27 8.59 -1.02
C ARG A 55 0.79 9.05 0.34
N ASP A 56 1.10 8.11 1.23
CA ASP A 56 1.61 8.41 2.57
C ASP A 56 2.98 9.13 2.48
N VAL A 57 3.83 8.75 1.52
CA VAL A 57 5.09 9.45 1.22
C VAL A 57 4.86 10.86 0.67
N GLN A 58 3.93 11.04 -0.26
CA GLN A 58 3.58 12.35 -0.79
C GLN A 58 3.09 13.28 0.32
N GLN A 59 2.20 12.79 1.18
CA GLN A 59 1.71 13.57 2.32
C GLN A 59 2.86 13.97 3.26
N PHE A 60 3.74 13.03 3.58
CA PHE A 60 4.90 13.31 4.43
C PHE A 60 5.84 14.34 3.82
N LEU A 61 6.23 14.19 2.56
CA LEU A 61 7.14 15.12 1.87
C LEU A 61 6.52 16.49 1.62
N GLY A 62 5.19 16.58 1.52
CA GLY A 62 4.49 17.86 1.45
C GLY A 62 4.61 18.66 2.76
N ASN A 63 4.61 17.95 3.90
CA ASN A 63 4.77 18.57 5.21
C ASN A 63 6.24 18.74 5.62
N HIS A 64 7.12 17.87 5.12
CA HIS A 64 8.54 17.79 5.49
C HIS A 64 9.42 17.71 4.23
N PRO A 65 9.52 18.80 3.45
CA PRO A 65 10.38 18.82 2.27
C PRO A 65 11.85 18.67 2.67
N GLY A 66 12.60 17.89 1.89
CA GLY A 66 14.02 17.66 2.13
C GLY A 66 14.34 16.57 3.14
N SER A 67 13.34 15.75 3.52
CA SER A 67 13.56 14.57 4.34
C SER A 67 14.40 13.52 3.63
N THR A 68 15.16 12.77 4.43
CA THR A 68 15.94 11.62 4.03
C THR A 68 15.09 10.35 3.93
N MET A 69 15.54 9.35 3.18
CA MET A 69 14.86 8.05 3.08
C MET A 69 14.64 7.38 4.45
N ARG A 70 15.53 7.63 5.42
CA ARG A 70 15.40 7.10 6.78
C ARG A 70 14.24 7.76 7.54
N GLU A 71 14.08 9.07 7.40
CA GLU A 71 12.98 9.81 8.03
C GLU A 71 11.64 9.45 7.39
N ILE A 72 11.58 9.40 6.05
CA ILE A 72 10.39 8.96 5.32
C ILE A 72 9.96 7.57 5.79
N GLN A 73 10.90 6.61 5.82
CA GLN A 73 10.62 5.26 6.29
C GLN A 73 10.25 5.22 7.78
N GLY A 74 10.84 6.09 8.59
CA GLY A 74 10.52 6.21 10.01
C GLY A 74 9.07 6.58 10.24
N GLU A 75 8.54 7.50 9.43
CA GLU A 75 7.15 7.95 9.50
C GLU A 75 6.17 6.92 8.93
N ILE A 76 6.35 6.51 7.67
CA ILE A 76 5.38 5.62 6.99
C ILE A 76 5.51 4.15 7.43
N GLY A 77 6.53 3.84 8.22
CA GLY A 77 6.93 2.48 8.58
C GLY A 77 7.45 1.68 7.38
N LYS A 78 7.20 0.36 7.39
CA LYS A 78 7.63 -0.52 6.29
C LYS A 78 6.70 -0.49 5.07
N GLY A 79 5.55 0.18 5.16
CA GLY A 79 4.49 0.15 4.15
C GLY A 79 4.10 -1.27 3.74
N HIS A 80 3.95 -1.47 2.43
CA HIS A 80 3.65 -2.78 1.82
C HIS A 80 4.86 -3.72 1.68
N TYR A 81 6.07 -3.29 2.04
CA TYR A 81 7.27 -4.10 1.91
C TYR A 81 7.39 -5.15 3.02
N ALA A 82 8.25 -6.15 2.78
CA ALA A 82 8.48 -7.25 3.71
C ALA A 82 9.11 -6.77 5.03
N ASN A 83 10.08 -5.86 4.97
CA ASN A 83 10.80 -5.33 6.12
C ASN A 83 11.30 -3.89 5.86
N PRO A 84 11.77 -3.16 6.90
CA PRO A 84 12.22 -1.78 6.76
C PRO A 84 13.43 -1.59 5.83
N ALA A 85 14.34 -2.56 5.74
CA ALA A 85 15.50 -2.47 4.85
C ALA A 85 15.08 -2.56 3.37
N SER A 86 14.20 -3.51 3.05
CA SER A 86 13.57 -3.62 1.73
C SER A 86 12.74 -2.38 1.38
N CYS A 87 12.09 -1.77 2.37
CA CYS A 87 11.39 -0.49 2.18
C CYS A 87 12.38 0.59 1.70
N ARG A 88 13.45 0.88 2.46
CA ARG A 88 14.40 1.95 2.09
C ARG A 88 15.02 1.76 0.71
N GLY A 89 15.42 0.53 0.37
CA GLY A 89 16.04 0.23 -0.92
C GLY A 89 15.05 0.36 -2.10
N ASN A 90 13.91 -0.31 -1.99
CA ASN A 90 12.93 -0.35 -3.08
C ASN A 90 12.14 0.96 -3.21
N LEU A 91 11.85 1.63 -2.09
CA LEU A 91 11.17 2.93 -2.11
C LEU A 91 12.07 4.00 -2.74
N GLY A 92 13.37 4.02 -2.41
CA GLY A 92 14.31 4.93 -3.06
C GLY A 92 14.33 4.74 -4.58
N LYS A 93 14.40 3.48 -5.03
CA LYS A 93 14.33 3.15 -6.46
C LYS A 93 13.00 3.57 -7.09
N ALA A 94 11.88 3.29 -6.43
CA ALA A 94 10.56 3.67 -6.92
C ALA A 94 10.38 5.18 -7.05
N LEU A 95 10.87 5.96 -6.06
CA LEU A 95 10.82 7.42 -6.08
C LEU A 95 11.67 8.02 -7.21
N GLU A 96 12.79 7.37 -7.54
CA GLU A 96 13.68 7.82 -8.61
C GLU A 96 13.21 7.41 -10.01
N GLU A 97 12.67 6.21 -10.17
CA GLU A 97 12.36 5.66 -11.50
C GLU A 97 10.89 5.84 -11.88
N TRP A 98 9.97 5.53 -10.98
CA TRP A 98 8.55 5.39 -11.29
C TRP A 98 7.74 6.61 -10.87
N GLU A 99 8.14 7.27 -9.80
CA GLU A 99 7.44 8.43 -9.22
C GLU A 99 8.18 9.75 -9.49
N LYS A 100 9.12 9.74 -10.44
CA LYS A 100 9.96 10.89 -10.83
C LYS A 100 9.18 12.10 -11.34
N ASP A 101 7.94 11.90 -11.76
CA ASP A 101 7.10 12.95 -12.33
C ASP A 101 6.69 13.97 -11.26
N TRP A 102 6.55 13.54 -10.00
CA TRP A 102 6.24 14.42 -8.88
C TRP A 102 7.32 14.42 -7.79
N CYS A 103 8.23 13.44 -7.77
CA CYS A 103 9.32 13.39 -6.79
C CYS A 103 10.61 13.94 -7.38
N ARG A 104 11.34 14.74 -6.60
CA ARG A 104 12.69 15.20 -6.88
C ARG A 104 13.64 14.64 -5.82
N VAL A 105 14.74 14.04 -6.27
CA VAL A 105 15.83 13.59 -5.41
C VAL A 105 17.01 14.54 -5.55
N ASP A 106 17.44 15.12 -4.45
CA ASP A 106 18.66 15.92 -4.36
C ASP A 106 19.85 15.00 -4.00
N ARG A 107 20.84 15.01 -4.89
CA ARG A 107 22.03 14.16 -4.84
C ARG A 107 23.31 14.92 -4.51
N ASP A 108 23.22 16.21 -4.22
CA ASP A 108 24.39 17.06 -3.97
C ASP A 108 25.09 16.69 -2.66
N SER A 109 24.38 16.03 -1.74
CA SER A 109 24.94 15.54 -0.48
C SER A 109 24.33 14.20 -0.05
N LYS A 110 25.08 13.44 0.76
CA LYS A 110 24.58 12.23 1.43
C LYS A 110 24.28 12.56 2.90
N PRO A 111 23.16 12.07 3.47
CA PRO A 111 22.10 11.29 2.83
C PRO A 111 21.30 12.12 1.81
N PHE A 112 20.87 11.48 0.72
CA PHE A 112 20.03 12.12 -0.31
C PHE A 112 18.71 12.61 0.30
N LYS A 113 18.25 13.76 -0.21
CA LYS A 113 17.03 14.42 0.26
C LYS A 113 15.94 14.36 -0.81
N TYR A 114 14.70 14.21 -0.39
CA TYR A 114 13.55 14.04 -1.27
C TYR A 114 12.59 15.22 -1.14
N TYR A 115 12.02 15.64 -2.27
CA TYR A 115 11.13 16.80 -2.36
C TYR A 115 9.96 16.47 -3.30
N ILE A 116 8.83 17.15 -3.09
CA ILE A 116 7.78 17.23 -4.11
C ILE A 116 8.22 18.26 -5.16
N ARG A 117 8.08 17.92 -6.44
CA ARG A 117 8.26 18.86 -7.54
C ARG A 117 7.13 19.88 -7.49
N GLU A 118 7.49 21.16 -7.54
CA GLU A 118 6.50 22.21 -7.78
C GLU A 118 5.86 21.94 -9.14
N LYS A 119 4.53 21.98 -9.18
CA LYS A 119 3.83 22.00 -10.46
C LYS A 119 4.14 23.34 -11.10
N GLU A 120 4.84 23.34 -12.23
CA GLU A 120 4.79 24.48 -13.14
C GLU A 120 3.31 24.70 -13.49
N GLY A 121 2.79 25.87 -13.12
CA GLY A 121 1.40 26.26 -13.30
C GLY A 121 1.04 26.48 -14.76
#